data_AF-A0A914PU79-F1
#
_entry.id   AF-A0A914PU79-F1
#
_cell.length_a   1.000
_cell.length_b   1.000
_cell.length_c   1.000
_cell.angle_alpha   90.00
_cell.angle_beta   90.00
_cell.angle_gamma   90.00
#
_symmetry.space_group_name_H-M   'P 1'
#
loop_
_entity.id
_entity.type
_entity.pdbx_description
1 polymer ?
#
loop_
_entity_poly.entity_id
_entity_poly.type
_entity_poly.pdbx_seq_one_letter_code
_entity_poly.pdbx_strand_id
1 'polypeptide(L)'
;MKLGNSKFVLSPPGNGIDCFRTWESLSMGAVPIVLKSELQPLYDEMPVMVVNDWKEVTEESMNKFSDEKIMKLDKDGVPLRPKLWLRYWINRISKFQSEFIKEFC
;
A
#
# COMPACT_ATOMS: atom_id res chain seq x y z
N MET A 1 -5.81 14.68 -3.65
CA MET A 1 -6.77 14.08 -4.62
C MET A 1 -7.31 12.78 -4.01
N LYS A 2 -8.61 12.48 -4.10
CA LYS A 2 -9.27 11.28 -3.55
C LYS A 2 -10.09 10.60 -4.66
N LEU A 3 -10.17 9.27 -4.70
CA LEU A 3 -10.99 8.54 -5.68
C LEU A 3 -12.47 8.86 -5.47
N GLY A 4 -13.10 9.61 -6.38
CA GLY A 4 -14.54 9.88 -6.34
C GLY A 4 -15.05 10.45 -5.00
N ASN A 5 -14.25 11.30 -4.33
CA ASN A 5 -14.45 11.81 -2.96
C ASN A 5 -14.32 10.78 -1.81
N SER A 6 -14.12 9.50 -2.10
CA SER A 6 -13.92 8.45 -1.09
C SER A 6 -12.50 8.44 -0.54
N LYS A 7 -12.38 8.40 0.80
CA LYS A 7 -11.10 8.28 1.51
C LYS A 7 -10.59 6.83 1.54
N PHE A 8 -11.52 5.88 1.69
CA PHE A 8 -11.26 4.45 1.75
C PHE A 8 -11.94 3.72 0.60
N VAL A 9 -11.33 2.63 0.13
CA VAL A 9 -11.85 1.80 -0.97
C VAL A 9 -11.67 0.33 -0.60
N LEU A 10 -12.75 -0.45 -0.61
CA LEU A 10 -12.64 -1.89 -0.45
C LEU A 10 -11.90 -2.51 -1.65
N SER A 11 -10.86 -3.28 -1.39
CA SER A 11 -10.07 -3.98 -2.40
C SER A 11 -9.94 -5.46 -2.02
N PRO A 12 -11.06 -6.22 -2.08
CA PRO A 12 -11.02 -7.66 -1.87
C PRO A 12 -10.17 -8.34 -2.97
N PRO A 13 -9.56 -9.51 -2.67
CA PRO A 13 -8.89 -10.34 -3.67
C PRO A 13 -9.76 -10.58 -4.91
N GLY A 14 -9.12 -10.66 -6.08
CA GLY A 14 -9.79 -10.99 -7.34
C GLY A 14 -9.71 -12.49 -7.64
N ASN A 15 -9.34 -12.83 -8.87
CA ASN A 15 -8.98 -14.21 -9.24
C ASN A 15 -7.66 -14.67 -8.59
N GLY A 16 -6.86 -13.73 -8.08
CA GLY A 16 -5.65 -13.98 -7.31
C GLY A 16 -5.68 -13.21 -5.98
N ILE A 17 -4.62 -13.38 -5.19
CA ILE A 17 -4.45 -12.71 -3.90
C ILE A 17 -4.26 -11.19 -4.03
N ASP A 18 -3.82 -10.71 -5.21
CA ASP A 18 -3.72 -9.30 -5.55
C ASP A 18 -4.96 -8.77 -6.29
N CYS A 19 -5.11 -7.44 -6.32
CA CYS A 19 -6.18 -6.77 -7.02
C CYS A 19 -5.70 -5.45 -7.63
N PHE A 20 -6.06 -5.19 -8.90
CA PHE A 20 -5.78 -3.92 -9.58
C PHE A 20 -6.31 -2.71 -8.79
N ARG A 21 -7.49 -2.85 -8.17
CA ARG A 21 -8.12 -1.80 -7.36
C ARG A 21 -7.22 -1.29 -6.24
N THR A 22 -6.36 -2.14 -5.66
CA THR A 22 -5.44 -1.75 -4.59
C THR A 22 -4.49 -0.66 -5.10
N TRP A 23 -3.89 -0.89 -6.27
CA TRP A 23 -2.90 0.00 -6.87
C TRP A 23 -3.52 1.24 -7.49
N GLU A 24 -4.70 1.11 -8.10
CA GLU A 24 -5.46 2.24 -8.63
C GLU A 24 -5.90 3.20 -7.52
N SER A 25 -6.46 2.66 -6.43
CA SER A 25 -6.86 3.46 -5.26
C SER A 25 -5.67 4.19 -4.66
N LEU A 26 -4.51 3.51 -4.54
CA LEU A 26 -3.29 4.13 -4.09
C LEU A 26 -2.80 5.23 -5.07
N SER A 27 -2.91 5.02 -6.36
CA SER A 27 -2.50 6.04 -7.34
C SER A 27 -3.40 7.28 -7.29
N MET A 28 -4.68 7.10 -6.94
CA MET A 28 -5.68 8.17 -6.86
C MET A 28 -5.79 8.82 -5.47
N GLY A 29 -4.88 8.48 -4.56
CA GLY A 29 -4.79 9.09 -3.23
C GLY A 29 -5.74 8.51 -2.18
N ALA A 30 -6.54 7.50 -2.51
CA ALA A 30 -7.36 6.77 -1.56
C ALA A 30 -6.54 5.72 -0.78
N VAL A 31 -7.13 5.22 0.31
CA VAL A 31 -6.63 4.13 1.16
C VAL A 31 -7.37 2.85 0.81
N PRO A 32 -6.75 1.87 0.13
CA PRO A 32 -7.38 0.58 -0.07
C PRO A 32 -7.45 -0.20 1.25
N ILE A 33 -8.55 -0.92 1.45
CA ILE A 33 -8.77 -1.88 2.53
C ILE A 33 -8.67 -3.28 1.92
N VAL A 34 -7.72 -4.08 2.41
CA VAL A 34 -7.41 -5.42 1.89
C VAL A 34 -7.48 -6.45 3.01
N LEU A 35 -7.79 -7.71 2.65
CA LEU A 35 -7.60 -8.82 3.58
C LEU A 35 -6.11 -9.13 3.75
N LYS A 36 -5.74 -9.57 4.96
CA LYS A 36 -4.41 -10.07 5.28
C LYS A 36 -4.04 -11.23 4.36
N SER A 37 -2.85 -11.15 3.80
CA SER A 37 -2.26 -12.16 2.91
C SER A 37 -0.73 -12.05 2.91
N GLU A 38 -0.07 -12.94 2.19
CA GLU A 38 1.37 -12.98 1.95
C GLU A 38 1.89 -11.71 1.25
N LEU A 39 0.99 -10.90 0.66
CA LEU A 39 1.33 -9.62 0.04
C LEU A 39 1.53 -8.49 1.05
N GLN A 40 1.21 -8.70 2.33
CA GLN A 40 1.34 -7.67 3.37
C GLN A 40 2.69 -6.92 3.36
N PRO A 41 3.87 -7.57 3.18
CA PRO A 41 5.15 -6.87 3.13
C PRO A 41 5.28 -5.86 1.97
N LEU A 42 4.51 -6.04 0.89
CA LEU A 42 4.48 -5.06 -0.20
C LEU A 42 3.87 -3.74 0.28
N TYR A 43 2.90 -3.81 1.19
CA TYR A 43 2.14 -2.69 1.73
C TYR A 43 2.81 -1.97 2.91
N ASP A 44 3.94 -2.46 3.39
CA ASP A 44 4.68 -1.81 4.48
C ASP A 44 4.93 -0.33 4.16
N GLU A 45 4.74 0.55 5.14
CA GLU A 45 4.90 2.00 4.96
C GLU A 45 3.97 2.65 3.91
N MET A 46 3.04 1.90 3.30
CA MET A 46 2.03 2.44 2.41
C MET A 46 0.71 2.70 3.13
N PRO A 47 -0.13 3.63 2.62
CA PRO A 47 -1.45 3.88 3.16
C PRO A 47 -2.44 2.80 2.71
N VAL A 48 -2.26 1.58 3.21
CA VAL A 48 -3.12 0.41 2.99
C VAL A 48 -3.61 -0.10 4.34
N MET A 49 -4.91 -0.24 4.50
CA MET A 49 -5.53 -0.80 5.70
C MET A 49 -5.68 -2.31 5.50
N VAL A 50 -4.90 -3.08 6.25
CA VAL A 50 -4.93 -4.54 6.20
C VAL A 50 -5.77 -5.05 7.36
N VAL A 51 -6.81 -5.84 7.07
CA VAL A 51 -7.73 -6.43 8.06
C VAL A 51 -7.72 -7.94 8.01
N ASN A 52 -8.00 -8.64 9.11
CA ASN A 52 -8.10 -10.11 9.09
C ASN A 52 -9.50 -10.58 8.66
N ASP A 53 -10.54 -9.80 8.99
CA ASP A 53 -11.93 -10.07 8.65
C ASP A 53 -12.65 -8.76 8.27
N TRP A 54 -13.61 -8.83 7.35
CA TRP A 54 -14.36 -7.64 6.91
C TRP A 54 -15.18 -6.99 8.03
N LYS A 55 -15.50 -7.72 9.11
CA LYS A 55 -16.16 -7.19 10.31
C LYS A 55 -15.32 -6.14 11.04
N GLU A 56 -13.99 -6.13 10.81
CA GLU A 56 -13.09 -5.11 11.37
C GLU A 56 -13.24 -3.76 10.67
N VAL A 57 -13.90 -3.71 9.51
CA VAL A 57 -14.10 -2.48 8.74
C VAL A 57 -15.27 -1.69 9.31
N THR A 58 -14.96 -0.82 10.27
CA THR A 58 -15.91 0.08 10.93
C THR A 58 -15.46 1.53 10.77
N GLU A 59 -16.36 2.48 10.99
CA GLU A 59 -16.02 3.90 10.97
C GLU A 59 -14.92 4.23 11.99
N GLU A 60 -15.01 3.64 13.19
CA GLU A 60 -14.01 3.78 14.24
C GLU A 60 -12.63 3.28 13.82
N SER A 61 -12.54 2.07 13.24
CA SER A 61 -11.24 1.50 12.84
C SER A 61 -10.62 2.26 11.67
N MET A 62 -11.42 2.75 10.73
CA MET A 62 -10.98 3.61 9.63
C MET A 62 -10.51 4.99 10.12
N ASN A 63 -11.19 5.59 11.10
CA ASN A 63 -10.78 6.85 11.69
C ASN A 63 -9.46 6.69 12.45
N LYS A 64 -9.34 5.65 13.28
CA LYS A 64 -8.08 5.32 13.98
C LYS A 64 -6.91 5.12 13.00
N PHE A 65 -7.11 4.34 11.93
CA PHE A 65 -6.08 4.15 10.90
C PHE A 65 -5.64 5.48 10.27
N SER A 66 -6.61 6.39 10.05
CA SER A 66 -6.34 7.68 9.45
C SER A 66 -5.42 8.54 10.32
N ASP A 67 -5.68 8.56 11.62
CA ASP A 67 -4.93 9.37 12.57
C ASP A 67 -3.50 8.84 12.75
N GLU A 68 -3.32 7.51 12.71
CA GLU A 68 -2.02 6.85 12.90
C GLU A 68 -1.12 6.87 11.65
N LYS A 69 -1.69 6.68 10.45
CA LYS A 69 -0.89 6.43 9.23
C LYS A 69 -0.97 7.50 8.13
N ILE A 70 -2.02 8.32 8.06
CA ILE A 70 -2.19 9.24 6.91
C ILE A 70 -1.31 10.50 7.03
N MET A 71 -0.66 10.75 8.18
CA MET A 71 0.13 11.97 8.42
C MET A 71 1.56 12.00 7.84
N LYS A 72 2.08 10.92 7.24
CA LYS A 72 3.43 10.97 6.62
C LYS A 72 3.36 11.44 5.16
N LEU A 73 3.19 12.75 5.00
CA LEU A 73 3.29 13.45 3.70
C LEU A 73 4.76 13.78 3.40
N ASP A 74 5.13 13.82 2.11
CA ASP A 74 6.32 14.55 1.68
C ASP A 74 6.10 16.07 1.78
N LYS A 75 7.18 16.79 1.49
CA LYS A 75 7.29 18.25 1.44
C LYS A 75 6.28 18.95 0.52
N ASP A 76 5.65 18.23 -0.41
CA ASP A 76 4.64 18.76 -1.33
C ASP A 76 3.21 18.35 -0.89
N GLY A 77 3.07 17.76 0.30
CA GLY A 77 1.78 17.32 0.83
C GLY A 77 1.27 16.03 0.18
N VAL A 78 2.13 15.25 -0.48
CA VAL A 78 1.79 13.98 -1.10
C VAL A 78 2.34 12.84 -0.25
N PRO A 79 1.57 11.79 0.09
CA PRO A 79 2.15 10.63 0.75
C PRO A 79 3.26 10.04 -0.13
N LEU A 80 4.47 9.87 0.40
CA LEU A 80 5.55 9.19 -0.31
C LEU A 80 5.08 7.78 -0.65
N ARG A 81 4.73 7.55 -1.92
CA ARG A 81 4.35 6.23 -2.44
C ARG A 81 5.41 5.73 -3.43
N PRO A 82 6.72 5.68 -3.07
CA PRO A 82 7.78 5.32 -4.01
C PRO A 82 7.56 3.92 -4.58
N LYS A 83 6.95 3.01 -3.79
CA LYS A 83 6.57 1.66 -4.20
C LYS A 83 5.54 1.59 -5.34
N LEU A 84 4.86 2.68 -5.70
CA LEU A 84 3.99 2.73 -6.88
C LEU A 84 4.78 2.84 -8.19
N TRP A 85 6.02 3.31 -8.14
CA TRP A 85 6.80 3.59 -9.34
C TRP A 85 7.74 2.44 -9.66
N LEU A 86 7.78 2.02 -10.92
CA LEU A 86 8.66 0.96 -11.42
C LEU A 86 10.14 1.20 -11.03
N ARG A 87 10.59 2.46 -11.05
CA ARG A 87 11.97 2.85 -10.69
C ARG A 87 12.37 2.38 -9.29
N TYR A 88 11.47 2.43 -8.32
CA TYR A 88 11.75 1.96 -6.95
C TYR A 88 12.11 0.48 -6.94
N TRP A 89 11.34 -0.34 -7.66
CA TRP A 89 11.54 -1.79 -7.70
C TRP A 89 12.78 -2.18 -8.48
N ILE A 90 13.05 -1.53 -9.62
CA ILE A 90 14.29 -1.73 -10.39
C ILE A 90 15.50 -1.48 -9.47
N ASN A 91 15.54 -0.34 -8.78
CA ASN A 91 16.66 -0.01 -7.90
C ASN A 91 16.82 -1.03 -6.76
N ARG A 92 15.71 -1.50 -6.19
CA ARG A 92 15.71 -2.50 -5.11
C ARG A 92 16.24 -3.85 -5.58
N ILE A 93 15.77 -4.32 -6.73
CA ILE A 93 16.18 -5.61 -7.31
C ILE A 93 17.66 -5.56 -7.69
N SER A 94 18.11 -4.50 -8.37
CA SER A 94 19.52 -4.35 -8.75
C SER A 94 20.45 -4.29 -7.54
N LYS A 95 20.03 -3.62 -6.45
CA LYS A 95 20.77 -3.60 -5.19
C LYS A 95 20.90 -5.00 -4.60
N PHE A 96 19.79 -5.73 -4.50
CA PHE A 96 19.78 -7.10 -3.98
C PHE A 96 20.68 -8.03 -4.81
N GLN A 97 20.61 -7.97 -6.13
CA GLN A 97 21.49 -8.75 -7.02
C GLN A 97 22.97 -8.43 -6.79
N SER A 98 23.30 -7.15 -6.62
CA SER A 98 24.69 -6.72 -6.38
C SER A 98 25.22 -7.20 -5.03
N GLU A 99 24.38 -7.20 -3.99
CA GLU A 99 24.71 -7.71 -2.66
C GLU A 99 24.87 -9.23 -2.67
N PHE A 100 23.93 -9.95 -3.31
CA PHE A 100 23.99 -11.40 -3.48
C PHE A 100 25.25 -11.86 -4.21
N ILE A 101 25.60 -11.20 -5.33
CA ILE A 101 26.81 -11.53 -6.09
C ILE A 101 28.06 -11.33 -5.22
N LYS A 102 28.14 -10.26 -4.42
CA LYS A 102 29.30 -10.00 -3.56
C LYS A 102 29.48 -11.02 -2.44
N GLU A 103 28.38 -11.61 -1.95
CA GLU A 103 28.40 -12.52 -0.81
C GLU A 103 28.64 -13.98 -1.23
N PHE A 104 28.25 -14.36 -2.45
CA PHE A 104 28.22 -15.75 -2.89
C PHE A 104 28.95 -16.06 -4.21
N CYS A 105 29.59 -15.09 -4.86
CA CYS A 105 30.43 -15.28 -6.06
C CYS A 105 31.82 -14.66 -5.85
#